data_AF-A0AAV0E940-F1
#
_entry.id   AF-A0AAV0E940-F1
#
_cell.length_a   1.000
_cell.length_b   1.000
_cell.length_c   1.000
_cell.angle_alpha   90.00
_cell.angle_beta   90.00
_cell.angle_gamma   90.00
#
_symmetry.space_group_name_H-M   'P 1'
#
loop_
_entity.id
_entity.type
_entity.pdbx_description
1 polymer ?
#
loop_
_entity_poly.entity_id
_entity_poly.type
_entity_poly.pdbx_seq_one_letter_code
_entity_poly.pdbx_strand_id
1 'polypeptide(L)'
;MIQENKSSYPRLSKAVLVCSVPPSGNSGIVWRYLFSKPIAAFKVTMSLAAKAFQTSLPLCKETFFSATMDDNLVLRYQKLMTESSRLPLFDIRKLNASLPVPPVADPSLEVLVLGAMADFIVDLEGVDETGRFYGVSPVCIEDVAHDMMLDCQWQNGAKEIISWVNK
;
A
#
# COMPACT_ATOMS: atom_id res chain seq x y z
N MET A 1 -8.43 -25.41 13.62
CA MET A 1 -9.23 -24.19 13.83
C MET A 1 -8.62 -23.46 15.01
N ILE A 2 -7.88 -22.38 14.77
CA ILE A 2 -7.36 -21.54 15.84
C ILE A 2 -8.56 -20.71 16.32
N GLN A 3 -9.07 -21.02 17.51
CA GLN A 3 -10.01 -20.14 18.20
C GLN A 3 -9.23 -18.88 18.58
N GLU A 4 -9.47 -17.77 17.86
CA GLU A 4 -9.00 -16.46 18.29
C GLU A 4 -9.63 -16.15 19.65
N ASN A 5 -8.79 -16.08 20.65
CA ASN A 5 -9.16 -15.74 22.01
C ASN A 5 -9.52 -14.24 22.05
N LYS A 6 -10.80 -13.91 21.79
CA LYS A 6 -11.35 -12.54 21.67
C LYS A 6 -11.23 -11.65 22.93
N SER A 7 -10.46 -12.04 23.94
CA SER A 7 -10.62 -11.53 25.32
C SER A 7 -9.36 -10.94 25.98
N SER A 8 -8.32 -10.51 25.25
CA SER A 8 -7.13 -9.93 25.93
C SER A 8 -6.59 -8.61 25.39
N TYR A 9 -7.17 -8.05 24.32
CA TYR A 9 -6.66 -6.82 23.72
C TYR A 9 -7.67 -5.68 23.87
N PRO A 10 -7.20 -4.45 24.16
CA PRO A 10 -8.07 -3.28 24.17
C PRO A 10 -8.70 -3.11 22.78
N ARG A 11 -9.94 -2.59 22.74
CA ARG A 11 -10.56 -2.24 21.47
C ARG A 11 -9.76 -1.12 20.80
N LEU A 12 -9.50 -1.29 19.51
CA LEU A 12 -8.86 -0.27 18.69
C LEU A 12 -9.90 0.81 18.38
N SER A 13 -9.61 2.07 18.72
CA SER A 13 -10.49 3.19 18.41
C SER A 13 -10.22 3.80 17.04
N LYS A 14 -8.98 3.70 16.56
CA LYS A 14 -8.52 4.33 15.32
C LYS A 14 -7.59 3.39 14.53
N ALA A 15 -7.74 3.34 13.22
CA ALA A 15 -6.85 2.64 12.30
C ALA A 15 -6.52 3.52 11.10
N VAL A 16 -5.30 3.36 10.57
CA VAL A 16 -4.85 4.07 9.36
C VAL A 16 -4.44 3.04 8.32
N LEU A 17 -5.00 3.18 7.12
CA LEU A 17 -4.65 2.41 5.93
C LEU A 17 -3.78 3.29 5.05
N VAL A 18 -2.50 2.93 4.89
CA VAL A 18 -1.52 3.69 4.11
C VAL A 18 -1.23 2.92 2.83
N CYS A 19 -1.43 3.56 1.66
CA CYS A 19 -1.20 3.00 0.32
C CYS A 19 -1.75 1.57 0.16
N SER A 20 -2.92 1.32 0.74
CA SER A 20 -3.46 -0.03 0.88
C SER A 20 -4.06 -0.52 -0.43
N VAL A 21 -3.86 -1.81 -0.70
CA VAL A 21 -4.57 -2.51 -1.78
C VAL A 21 -6.08 -2.46 -1.49
N PRO A 22 -6.92 -2.15 -2.50
CA PRO A 22 -8.34 -2.03 -2.30
C PRO A 22 -9.01 -3.34 -1.84
N PRO A 23 -10.20 -3.27 -1.23
CA PRO A 23 -10.93 -4.44 -0.73
C PRO A 23 -11.26 -5.48 -1.81
N SER A 24 -11.37 -5.08 -3.08
CA SER A 24 -11.53 -5.99 -4.22
C SER A 24 -10.22 -6.62 -4.74
N GLY A 25 -9.07 -6.16 -4.24
CA GLY A 25 -7.73 -6.58 -4.64
C GLY A 25 -7.17 -5.84 -5.86
N ASN A 26 -6.01 -6.30 -6.34
CA ASN A 26 -5.24 -5.59 -7.37
C ASN A 26 -5.74 -5.79 -8.82
N SER A 27 -6.72 -6.67 -9.04
CA SER A 27 -7.16 -7.03 -10.40
C SER A 27 -7.71 -5.81 -11.17
N GLY A 28 -8.51 -4.96 -10.51
CA GLY A 28 -9.02 -3.72 -11.09
C GLY A 28 -7.91 -2.74 -11.45
N ILE A 29 -6.92 -2.58 -10.57
CA ILE A 29 -5.75 -1.72 -10.79
C ILE A 29 -4.95 -2.20 -12.01
N VAL A 30 -4.66 -3.50 -12.07
CA VAL A 30 -3.93 -4.11 -13.20
C VAL A 30 -4.65 -3.88 -14.52
N TRP A 31 -5.97 -4.07 -14.56
CA TRP A 31 -6.76 -3.83 -15.77
C TRP A 31 -6.72 -2.35 -16.19
N ARG A 32 -6.88 -1.41 -15.26
CA ARG A 32 -6.77 0.02 -15.55
C ARG A 32 -5.40 0.38 -16.09
N TYR A 33 -4.33 -0.16 -15.51
CA TYR A 33 -2.97 0.07 -15.98
C TYR A 33 -2.71 -0.54 -17.35
N LEU A 34 -3.20 -1.75 -17.61
CA LEU A 34 -3.02 -2.43 -18.89
C LEU A 34 -3.59 -1.60 -20.06
N PHE A 35 -4.74 -0.96 -19.86
CA PHE A 35 -5.40 -0.16 -20.89
C PHE A 35 -4.97 1.31 -20.95
N SER A 36 -4.62 1.92 -19.82
CA SER A 36 -4.25 3.34 -19.77
C SER A 36 -2.73 3.59 -19.83
N LYS A 37 -1.92 2.68 -19.28
CA LYS A 37 -0.47 2.83 -19.08
C LYS A 37 0.25 1.48 -19.25
N PRO A 38 0.28 0.88 -20.46
CA PRO A 38 0.79 -0.49 -20.67
C PRO A 38 2.26 -0.66 -20.24
N ILE A 39 3.10 0.38 -20.41
CA ILE A 39 4.49 0.38 -19.93
C ILE A 39 4.56 0.29 -18.41
N ALA A 40 3.70 1.04 -17.70
CA ALA A 40 3.63 0.98 -16.24
C ALA A 40 3.13 -0.40 -15.77
N ALA A 41 2.10 -0.95 -16.42
CA ALA A 41 1.60 -2.30 -16.14
C ALA A 41 2.72 -3.36 -16.26
N PHE A 42 3.53 -3.27 -17.32
CA PHE A 42 4.66 -4.16 -17.52
C PHE A 42 5.72 -3.99 -16.43
N LYS A 43 6.10 -2.75 -16.10
CA LYS A 43 7.07 -2.46 -15.04
C LYS A 43 6.62 -2.94 -13.67
N VAL A 44 5.37 -2.68 -13.27
CA VAL A 44 4.80 -3.18 -12.00
C VAL A 44 4.84 -4.71 -11.96
N THR A 45 4.44 -5.36 -13.06
CA THR A 45 4.48 -6.83 -13.16
C THR A 45 5.89 -7.36 -13.02
N MET A 46 6.85 -6.78 -13.74
CA MET A 46 8.27 -7.18 -13.65
C MET A 46 8.83 -6.94 -12.26
N SER A 47 8.52 -5.78 -11.67
CA SER A 47 8.97 -5.41 -10.33
C SER A 47 8.46 -6.43 -9.32
N LEU A 48 7.14 -6.57 -9.20
CA LEU A 48 6.51 -7.30 -8.10
C LEU A 48 6.38 -8.81 -8.33
N ALA A 49 5.90 -9.23 -9.50
CA ALA A 49 5.66 -10.65 -9.80
C ALA A 49 6.95 -11.39 -10.17
N ALA A 50 7.80 -10.78 -10.98
CA ALA A 50 9.12 -11.33 -11.32
C ALA A 50 10.23 -10.96 -10.32
N LYS A 51 9.89 -10.22 -9.25
CA LYS A 51 10.80 -9.78 -8.19
C LYS A 51 12.02 -8.99 -8.69
N ALA A 52 11.92 -8.34 -9.85
CA ALA A 52 13.03 -7.58 -10.41
C ALA A 52 13.41 -6.35 -9.57
N PHE A 53 12.54 -5.91 -8.64
CA PHE A 53 12.92 -4.90 -7.64
C PHE A 53 14.11 -5.32 -6.79
N GLN A 54 14.38 -6.62 -6.63
CA GLN A 54 15.47 -7.12 -5.80
C GLN A 54 16.86 -6.90 -6.43
N THR A 55 16.92 -6.79 -7.75
CA THR A 55 18.19 -6.72 -8.51
C THR A 55 18.32 -5.44 -9.33
N SER A 56 17.23 -4.70 -9.57
CA SER A 56 17.23 -3.45 -10.32
C SER A 56 16.91 -2.28 -9.41
N LEU A 57 17.92 -1.46 -9.12
CA LEU A 57 17.76 -0.23 -8.32
C LEU A 57 16.75 0.75 -8.96
N PRO A 58 16.81 1.06 -10.28
CA PRO A 58 15.83 1.96 -10.89
C PRO A 58 14.39 1.45 -10.77
N LEU A 59 14.19 0.14 -10.92
CA LEU A 59 12.86 -0.45 -10.82
C LEU A 59 12.37 -0.47 -9.37
N CYS A 60 13.26 -0.77 -8.42
CA CYS A 60 12.97 -0.66 -6.99
C CYS A 60 12.55 0.78 -6.62
N LYS A 61 13.31 1.77 -7.10
CA LYS A 61 13.01 3.18 -6.87
C LYS A 61 11.65 3.56 -7.43
N GLU A 62 11.43 3.33 -8.73
CA GLU A 62 10.17 3.67 -9.40
C GLU A 62 8.95 2.97 -8.79
N THR A 63 9.12 1.76 -8.23
CA THR A 63 8.01 1.00 -7.65
C THR A 63 7.61 1.50 -6.27
N PHE A 64 8.58 1.84 -5.42
CA PHE A 64 8.33 2.05 -3.98
C PHE A 64 8.58 3.48 -3.51
N PHE A 65 9.45 4.25 -4.16
CA PHE A 65 9.99 5.50 -3.64
C PHE A 65 9.84 6.66 -4.62
N SER A 66 9.84 7.87 -4.07
CA SER A 66 9.84 9.10 -4.87
C SER A 66 11.09 9.20 -5.75
N ALA A 67 10.93 9.83 -6.92
CA ALA A 67 12.04 10.01 -7.86
C ALA A 67 13.24 10.76 -7.25
N THR A 68 12.98 11.61 -6.26
CA THR A 68 13.95 12.42 -5.51
C THR A 68 14.67 11.67 -4.39
N MET A 69 14.30 10.42 -4.10
CA MET A 69 14.95 9.62 -3.05
C MET A 69 16.44 9.41 -3.33
N ASP A 70 17.29 9.45 -2.31
CA ASP A 70 18.73 9.17 -2.49
C ASP A 70 18.97 7.69 -2.85
N ASP A 71 19.77 7.44 -3.88
CA ASP A 71 20.00 6.08 -4.39
C ASP A 71 20.71 5.17 -3.37
N ASN A 72 21.51 5.70 -2.45
CA ASN A 72 22.13 4.89 -1.39
C ASN A 72 21.08 4.45 -0.35
N LEU A 73 20.09 5.30 -0.06
CA LEU A 73 18.96 4.92 0.78
C LEU A 73 18.09 3.88 0.08
N VAL A 74 17.79 4.06 -1.21
CA VAL A 74 17.06 3.06 -2.00
C VAL A 74 17.80 1.73 -1.99
N LEU A 75 19.12 1.71 -2.20
CA LEU A 75 19.93 0.49 -2.18
C LEU A 75 19.89 -0.20 -0.80
N ARG A 76 19.95 0.59 0.28
CA ARG A 76 19.82 0.08 1.64
C ARG A 76 18.45 -0.56 1.86
N TYR A 77 17.37 0.10 1.46
CA TYR A 77 16.01 -0.44 1.62
C TYR A 77 15.74 -1.62 0.71
N GLN A 78 16.24 -1.61 -0.53
CA GLN A 78 16.18 -2.75 -1.46
C GLN A 78 16.78 -4.01 -0.83
N LYS A 79 17.95 -3.89 -0.18
CA LYS A 79 18.57 -4.99 0.54
C LYS A 79 17.67 -5.51 1.66
N LEU A 80 17.13 -4.62 2.50
CA LEU A 80 16.23 -5.00 3.59
C LEU A 80 14.93 -5.66 3.08
N MET A 81 14.33 -5.15 2.00
CA MET A 81 13.14 -5.74 1.38
C MET A 81 13.41 -7.12 0.80
N THR A 82 14.61 -7.35 0.27
CA THR A 82 15.01 -8.66 -0.26
C THR A 82 15.22 -9.68 0.87
N GLU A 83 15.64 -9.22 2.06
CA GLU A 83 15.90 -10.04 3.24
C GLU A 83 14.65 -10.27 4.12
N SER A 84 13.62 -9.43 4.03
CA SER A 84 12.48 -9.39 4.97
C SER A 84 11.53 -10.59 4.89
N SER A 85 11.32 -11.18 3.71
CA SER A 85 10.46 -12.36 3.55
C SER A 85 10.79 -13.17 2.30
N ARG A 86 10.81 -14.50 2.44
CA ARG A 86 10.96 -15.45 1.32
C ARG A 86 9.63 -15.75 0.62
N LEU A 87 8.51 -15.38 1.22
CA LEU A 87 7.20 -15.55 0.59
C LEU A 87 7.10 -14.63 -0.63
N PRO A 88 6.43 -15.06 -1.72
CA PRO A 88 6.08 -14.15 -2.79
C PRO A 88 5.31 -12.96 -2.22
N LEU A 89 5.62 -11.73 -2.64
CA LEU A 89 4.85 -10.53 -2.27
C LEU A 89 3.37 -10.68 -2.65
N PHE A 90 3.08 -11.48 -3.67
CA PHE A 90 1.73 -11.80 -4.13
C PHE A 90 1.57 -13.31 -4.33
N ASP A 91 1.09 -14.04 -3.31
CA ASP A 91 0.38 -15.30 -3.57
C ASP A 91 -1.02 -14.96 -4.05
N ILE A 92 -1.13 -14.63 -5.33
CA ILE A 92 -2.36 -14.15 -5.98
C ILE A 92 -3.51 -15.13 -5.77
N ARG A 93 -3.25 -16.44 -5.69
CA ARG A 93 -4.28 -17.45 -5.46
C ARG A 93 -4.85 -17.39 -4.05
N LYS A 94 -3.98 -17.28 -3.03
CA LYS A 94 -4.44 -17.11 -1.65
C LYS A 94 -5.11 -15.76 -1.43
N LEU A 95 -4.55 -14.70 -2.00
CA LEU A 95 -5.13 -13.36 -1.91
C LEU A 95 -6.52 -13.34 -2.55
N ASN A 96 -6.68 -13.80 -3.80
CA ASN A 96 -7.98 -13.86 -4.47
C ASN A 96 -9.00 -14.74 -3.73
N ALA A 97 -8.57 -15.82 -3.09
CA ALA A 97 -9.45 -16.68 -2.31
C ALA A 97 -9.96 -16.01 -1.01
N SER A 98 -9.33 -14.92 -0.57
CA SER A 98 -9.70 -14.15 0.63
C SER A 98 -10.34 -12.80 0.30
N LEU A 99 -10.66 -12.54 -0.97
CA LEU A 99 -11.31 -11.32 -1.42
C LEU A 99 -12.80 -11.55 -1.75
N PRO A 100 -13.68 -10.54 -1.54
CA PRO A 100 -13.36 -9.24 -0.96
C PRO A 100 -13.09 -9.32 0.55
N VAL A 101 -12.24 -8.42 1.05
CA VAL A 101 -11.98 -8.32 2.49
C VAL A 101 -13.32 -7.99 3.20
N PRO A 102 -13.70 -8.72 4.28
CA PRO A 102 -14.92 -8.38 5.01
C PRO A 102 -14.75 -7.04 5.74
N PRO A 103 -15.82 -6.23 5.89
CA PRO A 103 -15.74 -4.99 6.62
C PRO A 103 -15.41 -5.24 8.10
N VAL A 104 -14.78 -4.25 8.74
CA VAL A 104 -14.50 -4.33 10.17
C VAL A 104 -15.81 -4.39 10.94
N ALA A 105 -15.94 -5.40 11.81
CA ALA A 105 -17.16 -5.67 12.55
C ALA A 105 -17.44 -4.66 13.68
N ASP A 106 -16.43 -3.89 14.11
CA ASP A 106 -16.56 -2.89 15.15
C ASP A 106 -16.92 -1.52 14.55
N PRO A 107 -18.17 -1.04 14.71
CA PRO A 107 -18.58 0.26 14.20
C PRO A 107 -17.96 1.45 14.95
N SER A 108 -17.29 1.21 16.08
CA SER A 108 -16.57 2.26 16.83
C SER A 108 -15.14 2.49 16.35
N LEU A 109 -14.64 1.68 15.40
CA LEU A 109 -13.33 1.91 14.79
C LEU A 109 -13.43 3.02 13.75
N GLU A 110 -12.75 4.13 14.00
CA GLU A 110 -12.55 5.16 12.99
C GLU A 110 -11.39 4.76 12.06
N VAL A 111 -11.56 4.96 10.75
CA VAL A 111 -10.57 4.59 9.74
C VAL A 111 -10.15 5.82 8.95
N LEU A 112 -8.84 6.04 8.82
CA LEU A 112 -8.26 6.97 7.87
C LEU A 112 -7.69 6.19 6.68
N VAL A 113 -8.04 6.60 5.47
CA VAL A 113 -7.45 6.09 4.23
C VAL A 113 -6.48 7.13 3.68
N LEU A 114 -5.20 6.78 3.66
CA LEU A 114 -4.11 7.59 3.11
C LEU A 114 -3.57 6.96 1.84
N GLY A 115 -3.59 7.71 0.74
CA GLY A 115 -2.93 7.38 -0.51
C GLY A 115 -1.71 8.27 -0.77
N ALA A 116 -0.93 7.90 -1.78
CA ALA A 116 0.22 8.67 -2.25
C ALA A 116 -0.01 9.11 -3.70
N MET A 117 0.24 10.38 -4.02
CA MET A 117 0.05 10.89 -5.38
C MET A 117 1.07 10.34 -6.38
N ALA A 118 2.26 9.96 -5.90
CA ALA A 118 3.30 9.31 -6.70
C ALA A 118 3.33 7.79 -6.51
N ASP A 119 2.25 7.18 -6.01
CA ASP A 119 2.15 5.73 -5.88
C ASP A 119 2.11 5.07 -7.27
N PHE A 120 3.11 4.22 -7.52
CA PHE A 120 3.23 3.48 -8.77
C PHE A 120 2.44 2.17 -8.76
N ILE A 121 2.03 1.67 -7.59
CA ILE A 121 1.38 0.37 -7.41
C ILE A 121 -0.12 0.51 -7.28
N VAL A 122 -0.59 1.42 -6.40
CA VAL A 122 -2.01 1.65 -6.12
C VAL A 122 -2.42 2.99 -6.70
N ASP A 123 -3.38 2.98 -7.61
CA ASP A 123 -3.89 4.21 -8.21
C ASP A 123 -4.98 4.89 -7.36
N LEU A 124 -5.29 6.15 -7.69
CA LEU A 124 -6.26 6.95 -6.95
C LEU A 124 -7.66 6.31 -6.91
N GLU A 125 -8.04 5.54 -7.93
CA GLU A 125 -9.31 4.80 -7.92
C GLU A 125 -9.31 3.66 -6.90
N GLY A 126 -8.19 2.94 -6.73
CA GLY A 126 -8.05 1.94 -5.67
C GLY A 126 -8.10 2.56 -4.26
N VAL A 127 -7.51 3.74 -4.11
CA VAL A 127 -7.60 4.51 -2.86
C VAL A 127 -9.05 4.97 -2.60
N ASP A 128 -9.74 5.49 -3.62
CA ASP A 128 -11.14 5.90 -3.54
C ASP A 128 -12.09 4.73 -3.24
N GLU A 129 -11.87 3.57 -3.86
CA GLU A 129 -12.61 2.34 -3.56
C GLU A 129 -12.48 1.96 -2.07
N THR A 130 -11.27 2.06 -1.53
CA THR A 130 -11.01 1.81 -0.10
C THR A 130 -11.75 2.83 0.77
N GLY A 131 -11.74 4.11 0.39
CA GLY A 131 -12.51 5.16 1.04
C GLY A 131 -14.01 4.85 1.09
N ARG A 132 -14.60 4.54 -0.07
CA ARG A 132 -16.02 4.15 -0.19
C ARG A 132 -16.36 2.93 0.67
N PHE A 133 -15.47 1.94 0.72
CA PHE A 133 -15.68 0.74 1.53
C PHE A 133 -15.77 1.03 3.03
N TYR A 134 -14.98 1.99 3.52
CA TYR A 134 -15.03 2.44 4.92
C TYR A 134 -15.97 3.64 5.16
N GLY A 135 -16.61 4.17 4.12
CA GLY A 135 -17.48 5.35 4.22
C GLY A 135 -16.74 6.65 4.55
N VAL A 136 -15.46 6.75 4.16
CA VAL A 136 -14.59 7.91 4.44
C VAL A 136 -14.02 8.51 3.15
N SER A 137 -13.72 9.80 3.17
CA SER A 137 -12.99 10.46 2.08
C SER A 137 -11.49 10.23 2.26
N PRO A 138 -10.78 9.60 1.30
CA PRO A 138 -9.34 9.42 1.40
C PRO A 138 -8.57 10.74 1.34
N VAL A 139 -7.37 10.74 1.90
CA VAL A 139 -6.40 11.83 1.77
C VAL A 139 -5.24 11.31 0.93
N CYS A 140 -4.91 11.98 -0.17
CA CYS A 140 -3.76 11.61 -1.00
C CYS A 140 -2.62 12.62 -0.79
N ILE A 141 -1.45 12.12 -0.40
CA ILE A 141 -0.29 12.95 -0.05
C ILE A 141 0.51 13.27 -1.31
N GLU A 142 0.77 14.56 -1.53
CA GLU A 142 1.64 15.04 -2.60
C GLU A 142 3.11 14.71 -2.34
N ASP A 143 3.87 14.54 -3.42
CA ASP A 143 5.32 14.30 -3.41
C ASP A 143 5.77 13.08 -2.58
N VAL A 144 4.89 12.10 -2.39
CA VAL A 144 5.18 10.84 -1.68
C VAL A 144 4.78 9.66 -2.57
N ALA A 145 5.59 8.60 -2.54
CA ALA A 145 5.35 7.34 -3.26
C ALA A 145 4.79 6.23 -2.36
N HIS A 146 4.73 5.00 -2.89
CA HIS A 146 4.05 3.86 -2.27
C HIS A 146 4.54 3.54 -0.86
N ASP A 147 5.85 3.38 -0.65
CA ASP A 147 6.45 3.11 0.66
C ASP A 147 6.60 4.41 1.45
N MET A 148 5.47 5.11 1.66
CA MET A 148 5.36 6.40 2.32
C MET A 148 6.14 6.50 3.63
N MET A 149 6.19 5.42 4.42
CA MET A 149 6.89 5.38 5.70
C MET A 149 8.42 5.45 5.60
N LEU A 150 8.98 5.12 4.42
CA LEU A 150 10.41 5.08 4.14
C LEU A 150 10.83 6.12 3.08
N ASP A 151 9.87 6.80 2.46
CA ASP A 151 10.10 7.83 1.46
C ASP A 151 10.84 9.05 2.02
N CYS A 152 11.53 9.83 1.18
CA CYS A 152 12.19 11.07 1.60
C CYS A 152 11.22 12.14 2.16
N GLN A 153 9.96 12.10 1.74
CA GLN A 153 8.92 13.05 2.12
C GLN A 153 7.91 12.45 3.12
N TRP A 154 8.28 11.35 3.80
CA TRP A 154 7.44 10.59 4.74
C TRP A 154 6.75 11.45 5.80
N GLN A 155 7.37 12.58 6.19
CA GLN A 155 6.82 13.49 7.19
C GLN A 155 5.48 14.09 6.76
N ASN A 156 5.20 14.20 5.46
CA ASN A 156 3.92 14.70 4.96
C ASN A 156 2.78 13.76 5.35
N GLY A 157 2.95 12.45 5.13
CA GLY A 157 1.99 11.44 5.60
C GLY A 157 1.90 11.39 7.12
N ALA A 158 3.03 11.44 7.82
CA ALA A 158 3.04 11.41 9.29
C ALA A 158 2.29 12.59 9.92
N LYS A 159 2.39 13.80 9.34
CA LYS A 159 1.64 14.98 9.81
C LYS A 159 0.13 14.79 9.69
N GLU A 160 -0.35 14.23 8.58
CA GLU A 160 -1.78 13.94 8.40
C GLU A 160 -2.27 12.90 9.39
N ILE A 161 -1.49 11.83 9.63
CA ILE A 161 -1.80 10.81 10.63
C ILE A 161 -1.91 11.44 12.02
N ILE A 162 -0.91 12.23 12.44
CA ILE A 162 -0.88 12.87 13.76
C ILE A 162 -2.05 13.85 13.91
N SER A 163 -2.33 14.66 12.88
CA SER A 163 -3.46 15.59 12.89
C SER A 163 -4.79 14.85 13.08
N TRP A 164 -4.99 13.74 12.37
CA TRP A 164 -6.21 12.96 12.46
C TRP A 164 -6.36 12.18 13.78
N VAL A 165 -5.26 11.60 14.29
CA VAL A 165 -5.27 10.89 15.59
C VAL A 165 -5.62 11.83 16.74
N ASN A 166 -5.16 13.08 16.69
CA ASN A 166 -5.36 14.08 17.74
C ASN A 166 -6.69 14.87 17.65
N LYS A 167 -7.52 14.61 16.63
CA LYS A 167 -8.92 15.07 16.60
C LYS A 167 -9.79 14.22 17.52
#